data_AF-A0A428T641-F1
#
_entry.id   AF-A0A428T641-F1
#
_cell.length_a   1.000
_cell.length_b   1.000
_cell.length_c   1.000
_cell.angle_alpha   90.00
_cell.angle_beta   90.00
_cell.angle_gamma   90.00
#
_symmetry.space_group_name_H-M   'P 1'
#
loop_
_entity.id
_entity.type
_entity.pdbx_description
1 polymer ?
#
loop_
_entity_poly.entity_id
_entity_poly.type
_entity_poly.pdbx_seq_one_letter_code
_entity_poly.pdbx_strand_id
1 'polypeptide(L)'
;MPSGQSRRHGTGSAPAPVVPTPNLCRPCAILLDGCNSPILGGKALGVQSQSEIDSHLFMYSLTHAESSLGFSIEFPYGQANEEEGFGLCHRPDYTKNTTSQSDMHKIEVKFPREGFFRSVESAGDALRSRFPGPKHLSLVEVSLRDPTLTKVHGFGMPFKNHGHTSEEWLNQGVMVGNRKYTLLDILRKDKFQIVVAAPRGPLESNWDASKLPPPFAYPYGNIHSWSTERYAKMLSETKGNQNQFPPTWNYHDDSTHLAALTQSQVQDFLWINRAVGEIAATKVSAYFVEFAQGNTWRFYVIVVLSKAFKRHKDALCHLTKEAFKLNLYDNWEDRTKSGEWDAKVVDHPQGIDGLNAHHPIAEHEMVLLVRRPLPTQAAVRGSEFEVITFHDRLAANVALNEGVNQ
;
A
#
# COMPACT_ATOMS: atom_id res chain seq x y z
N MET A 1 -20.59 21.52 37.32
CA MET A 1 -20.47 22.51 36.22
C MET A 1 -19.07 23.11 36.30
N PRO A 2 -18.16 22.68 35.43
CA PRO A 2 -17.42 23.67 34.65
C PRO A 2 -17.36 23.32 33.16
N SER A 3 -17.69 24.35 32.38
CA SER A 3 -17.36 24.67 30.98
C SER A 3 -16.42 23.74 30.22
N GLY A 4 -16.96 23.16 29.14
CA GLY A 4 -16.19 22.53 28.07
C GLY A 4 -15.37 23.54 27.27
N GLN A 5 -14.11 23.20 27.03
CA GLN A 5 -13.31 23.81 25.97
C GLN A 5 -13.35 22.91 24.75
N SER A 6 -14.06 23.38 23.74
CA SER A 6 -14.06 22.87 22.38
C SER A 6 -12.66 23.00 21.79
N ARG A 7 -11.95 21.87 21.61
CA ARG A 7 -10.78 21.81 20.74
C ARG A 7 -11.25 22.04 19.31
N ARG A 8 -11.03 23.25 18.80
CA ARG A 8 -11.18 23.57 17.37
C ARG A 8 -10.25 22.64 16.58
N HIS A 9 -10.85 21.78 15.76
CA HIS A 9 -10.15 21.09 14.68
C HIS A 9 -9.66 22.16 13.70
N GLY A 10 -8.36 22.42 13.71
CA GLY A 10 -7.72 23.19 12.64
C GLY A 10 -7.83 22.41 11.34
N THR A 11 -8.54 22.97 10.38
CA THR A 11 -8.46 22.58 8.96
C THR A 11 -7.03 22.83 8.52
N GLY A 12 -6.23 21.76 8.44
CA GLY A 12 -4.87 21.83 7.91
C GLY A 12 -4.94 22.24 6.43
N SER A 13 -4.54 23.48 6.14
CA SER A 13 -4.17 23.88 4.78
C SER A 13 -3.05 22.95 4.30
N ALA A 14 -3.14 22.50 3.05
CA ALA A 14 -2.09 21.71 2.42
C ALA A 14 -0.73 22.41 2.63
N PRO A 15 0.29 21.71 3.18
CA PRO A 15 1.59 22.32 3.36
C PRO A 15 2.16 22.73 2.01
N ALA A 16 2.81 23.89 1.98
CA ALA A 16 3.55 24.38 0.82
C ALA A 16 4.48 23.27 0.28
N PRO A 17 4.74 23.20 -1.04
CA PRO A 17 5.60 22.18 -1.61
C PRO A 17 6.99 22.28 -0.98
N VAL A 18 7.29 21.33 -0.09
CA VAL A 18 8.61 21.18 0.53
C VAL A 18 9.55 20.78 -0.58
N VAL A 19 10.54 21.63 -0.87
CA VAL A 19 11.65 21.25 -1.76
C VAL A 19 12.26 19.96 -1.20
N PRO A 20 12.30 18.85 -1.95
CA PRO A 20 12.76 17.58 -1.42
C PRO A 20 14.21 17.69 -0.96
N THR A 21 14.45 17.58 0.35
CA THR A 21 15.80 17.43 0.87
C THR A 21 16.34 16.08 0.37
N PRO A 22 17.53 16.00 -0.23
CA PRO A 22 18.07 14.73 -0.70
C PRO A 22 18.35 13.80 0.48
N ASN A 23 18.12 12.50 0.26
CA ASN A 23 18.55 11.47 1.20
C ASN A 23 20.07 11.55 1.40
N LEU A 24 20.52 11.36 2.64
CA LEU A 24 21.92 11.24 3.00
C LEU A 24 22.17 9.83 3.52
N CYS A 25 23.21 9.18 3.01
CA CYS A 25 23.74 7.94 3.55
C CYS A 25 25.26 8.02 3.42
N ARG A 26 25.98 7.94 4.54
CA ARG A 26 27.44 8.06 4.57
C ARG A 26 28.02 6.96 5.45
N PRO A 27 29.08 6.27 4.99
CA PRO A 27 29.80 5.34 5.84
C PRO A 27 30.23 6.01 7.14
N CYS A 28 30.06 5.31 8.25
CA CYS A 28 30.46 5.80 9.56
C CYS A 28 31.01 4.68 10.44
N ALA A 29 31.43 5.03 11.66
CA ALA A 29 31.75 4.09 12.73
C ALA A 29 31.34 4.71 14.08
N ILE A 30 30.92 3.90 15.05
CA ILE A 30 30.47 4.36 16.37
C ILE A 30 31.60 4.21 17.39
N LEU A 31 31.92 5.30 18.09
CA LEU A 31 32.86 5.29 19.22
C LEU A 31 32.11 4.97 20.51
N LEU A 32 32.61 3.98 21.25
CA LEU A 32 31.93 3.49 22.45
C LEU A 32 32.21 4.30 23.73
N ASP A 33 33.30 5.07 23.82
CA ASP A 33 33.68 5.78 25.06
C ASP A 33 34.78 6.84 24.82
N GLY A 34 34.60 7.74 23.85
CA GLY A 34 35.60 8.76 23.50
C GLY A 34 36.46 8.45 22.27
N CYS A 35 37.30 9.41 21.87
CA CYS A 35 38.12 9.36 20.65
C CYS A 35 39.14 8.20 20.58
N ASN A 36 39.49 7.61 21.73
CA ASN A 36 40.42 6.48 21.84
C ASN A 36 39.72 5.16 22.24
N SER A 37 38.40 5.14 22.29
CA SER A 37 37.63 3.96 22.69
C SER A 37 37.56 2.93 21.56
N PRO A 38 37.11 1.70 21.83
CA PRO A 38 36.75 0.78 20.77
C PRO A 38 35.70 1.36 19.83
N ILE A 39 35.67 0.75 18.67
CA ILE A 39 34.83 1.12 17.55
C ILE A 39 33.82 -0.01 17.34
N LEU A 40 32.60 0.35 16.98
CA LEU A 40 31.62 -0.56 16.40
C LEU A 40 31.38 -0.19 14.93
N GLY A 41 31.49 -1.18 14.05
CA GLY A 41 31.38 -1.03 12.60
C GLY A 41 32.60 -0.38 11.96
N GLY A 42 32.37 0.34 10.87
CA GLY A 42 33.42 1.08 10.17
C GLY A 42 34.19 0.27 9.13
N LYS A 43 33.63 -0.83 8.61
CA LYS A 43 34.20 -1.58 7.47
C LYS A 43 34.68 -0.67 6.35
N ALA A 44 33.81 0.21 5.85
CA ALA A 44 34.12 1.15 4.78
C ALA A 44 35.10 2.28 5.19
N LEU A 45 35.40 2.43 6.48
CA LEU A 45 36.40 3.37 7.00
C LEU A 45 37.78 2.71 7.20
N GLY A 46 37.90 1.40 6.92
CA GLY A 46 39.15 0.65 7.06
C GLY A 46 39.41 0.09 8.46
N VAL A 47 38.38 -0.08 9.29
CA VAL A 47 38.52 -0.67 10.63
C VAL A 47 38.76 -2.18 10.52
N GLN A 48 40.00 -2.62 10.75
CA GLN A 48 40.41 -4.01 10.54
C GLN A 48 39.79 -4.99 11.55
N SER A 49 39.57 -4.57 12.79
CA SER A 49 39.05 -5.46 13.85
C SER A 49 37.58 -5.87 13.65
N GLN A 50 36.87 -5.19 12.75
CA GLN A 50 35.45 -5.42 12.45
C GLN A 50 35.18 -5.22 10.95
N SER A 51 36.05 -5.80 10.12
CA SER A 51 36.05 -5.62 8.66
C SER A 51 34.78 -6.11 7.94
N GLU A 52 33.87 -6.76 8.65
CA GLU A 52 32.63 -7.30 8.08
C GLU A 52 31.38 -6.55 8.55
N ILE A 53 31.49 -5.72 9.60
CA ILE A 53 30.36 -4.96 10.15
C ILE A 53 30.34 -3.59 9.50
N ASP A 54 29.25 -3.33 8.76
CA ASP A 54 29.06 -2.04 8.12
C ASP A 54 28.27 -1.08 9.02
N SER A 55 28.44 0.21 8.81
CA SER A 55 27.67 1.21 9.53
C SER A 55 27.56 2.50 8.75
N HIS A 56 26.39 3.11 8.83
CA HIS A 56 26.04 4.28 8.04
C HIS A 56 25.34 5.33 8.90
N LEU A 57 25.75 6.59 8.74
CA LEU A 57 24.95 7.72 9.16
C LEU A 57 23.93 7.99 8.05
N PHE A 58 22.66 8.12 8.41
CA PHE A 58 21.59 8.33 7.44
C PHE A 58 20.68 9.50 7.79
N MET A 59 20.05 10.03 6.74
CA MET A 59 18.88 10.88 6.77
C MET A 59 18.01 10.52 5.57
N TYR A 60 16.82 9.99 5.83
CA TYR A 60 15.83 9.65 4.81
C TYR A 60 14.72 10.69 4.85
N SER A 61 14.61 11.48 3.78
CA SER A 61 13.61 12.51 3.55
C SER A 61 12.58 11.98 2.56
N LEU A 62 11.60 11.25 3.09
CA LEU A 62 10.51 10.61 2.39
C LEU A 62 9.21 11.41 2.59
N THR A 63 8.48 11.65 1.50
CA THR A 63 7.17 12.33 1.54
C THR A 63 5.99 11.36 1.67
N HIS A 64 6.23 10.07 1.42
CA HIS A 64 5.23 9.01 1.39
C HIS A 64 5.42 7.96 2.49
N ALA A 65 6.38 8.19 3.38
CA ALA A 65 6.72 7.32 4.48
C ALA A 65 7.37 8.15 5.59
N GLU A 66 7.57 7.53 6.75
CA GLU A 66 8.16 8.22 7.90
C GLU A 66 9.62 8.61 7.60
N SER A 67 9.84 9.92 7.48
CA SER A 67 11.18 10.48 7.37
C SER A 67 11.93 10.37 8.70
N SER A 68 13.22 10.07 8.62
CA SER A 68 14.03 9.82 9.82
C SER A 68 15.50 10.17 9.60
N LEU A 69 16.21 10.41 10.70
CA LEU A 69 17.66 10.54 10.73
C LEU A 69 18.24 9.67 11.84
N GLY A 70 19.50 9.30 11.70
CA GLY A 70 20.13 8.42 12.67
C GLY A 70 21.36 7.72 12.13
N PHE A 71 21.62 6.54 12.66
CA PHE A 71 22.66 5.66 12.15
C PHE A 71 22.17 4.21 12.11
N SER A 72 22.79 3.41 11.25
CA SER A 72 22.55 1.97 11.17
C SER A 72 23.83 1.19 11.35
N ILE A 73 23.69 -0.01 11.89
CA ILE A 73 24.75 -1.02 12.02
C ILE A 73 24.28 -2.26 11.27
N GLU A 74 25.14 -2.82 10.45
CA GLU A 74 24.84 -3.97 9.61
C GLU A 74 25.80 -5.11 9.91
N PHE A 75 25.24 -6.27 10.23
CA PHE A 75 25.97 -7.48 10.60
C PHE A 75 25.80 -8.54 9.49
N PRO A 76 26.86 -9.23 9.07
CA PRO A 76 26.76 -10.25 8.04
C PRO A 76 25.94 -11.44 8.53
N TYR A 77 25.02 -11.94 7.69
CA TYR A 77 24.39 -13.24 7.89
C TYR A 77 25.37 -14.38 7.56
N GLY A 78 25.15 -15.55 8.18
CA GLY A 78 25.83 -16.77 7.77
C GLY A 78 25.45 -17.18 6.36
N GLN A 79 26.41 -17.74 5.61
CA GLN A 79 26.18 -18.17 4.22
C GLN A 79 25.17 -19.32 4.10
N ALA A 80 25.01 -20.14 5.14
CA ALA A 80 24.15 -21.32 5.16
C ALA A 80 22.82 -21.10 5.91
N ASN A 81 22.37 -19.84 6.07
CA ASN A 81 21.21 -19.52 6.91
C ASN A 81 19.90 -20.19 6.45
N GLU A 82 19.70 -20.36 5.15
CA GLU A 82 18.51 -21.02 4.63
C GLU A 82 18.56 -22.54 4.90
N GLU A 83 19.70 -23.16 4.60
CA GLU A 83 19.93 -24.61 4.80
C GLU A 83 19.85 -25.01 6.28
N GLU A 84 20.26 -24.12 7.18
CA GLU A 84 20.17 -24.31 8.63
C GLU A 84 18.79 -23.98 9.22
N GLY A 85 17.82 -23.59 8.39
CA GLY A 85 16.43 -23.33 8.82
C GLY A 85 16.20 -21.96 9.48
N PHE A 86 17.14 -21.02 9.37
CA PHE A 86 16.98 -19.64 9.83
C PHE A 86 16.34 -18.73 8.78
N GLY A 87 16.23 -19.21 7.54
CA GLY A 87 15.56 -18.54 6.43
C GLY A 87 16.35 -17.37 5.84
N LEU A 88 15.75 -16.74 4.82
CA LEU A 88 16.34 -15.63 4.09
C LEU A 88 15.66 -14.31 4.45
N CYS A 89 16.47 -13.30 4.79
CA CYS A 89 15.99 -11.94 4.97
C CYS A 89 16.01 -11.18 3.65
N HIS A 90 14.96 -10.43 3.37
CA HIS A 90 14.85 -9.60 2.17
C HIS A 90 14.82 -8.12 2.56
N ARG A 91 15.43 -7.28 1.73
CA ARG A 91 15.36 -5.82 1.87
C ARG A 91 14.60 -5.20 0.70
N PRO A 92 13.74 -4.21 0.95
CA PRO A 92 13.10 -3.46 -0.12
C PRO A 92 14.10 -2.54 -0.82
N ASP A 93 14.10 -2.56 -2.14
CA ASP A 93 14.68 -1.56 -3.01
C ASP A 93 13.55 -0.65 -3.50
N TYR A 94 13.37 0.48 -2.82
CA TYR A 94 12.34 1.46 -3.15
C TYR A 94 12.56 2.15 -4.51
N THR A 95 13.79 2.13 -5.05
CA THR A 95 14.06 2.72 -6.36
C THR A 95 13.56 1.84 -7.49
N LYS A 96 13.65 0.52 -7.31
CA LYS A 96 13.17 -0.47 -8.27
C LYS A 96 11.76 -0.98 -7.94
N ASN A 97 11.23 -0.63 -6.77
CA ASN A 97 9.99 -1.17 -6.24
C ASN A 97 10.02 -2.72 -6.18
N THR A 98 11.16 -3.27 -5.75
CA THR A 98 11.40 -4.73 -5.66
C THR A 98 11.95 -5.09 -4.29
N THR A 99 11.94 -6.37 -3.94
CA THR A 99 12.72 -6.89 -2.81
C THR A 99 13.90 -7.71 -3.32
N SER A 100 15.02 -7.65 -2.63
CA SER A 100 16.17 -8.51 -2.89
C SER A 100 16.61 -9.21 -1.60
N GLN A 101 17.11 -10.43 -1.72
CA GLN A 101 17.76 -11.12 -0.60
C GLN A 101 18.87 -10.23 -0.04
N SER A 102 18.98 -10.19 1.28
CA SER A 102 20.02 -9.46 2.00
C SER A 102 20.94 -10.43 2.70
N ASP A 103 22.22 -10.19 2.53
CA ASP A 103 23.36 -10.82 3.19
C ASP A 103 23.70 -10.16 4.54
N MET A 104 22.98 -9.10 4.93
CA MET A 104 23.28 -8.31 6.11
C MET A 104 22.02 -8.10 6.97
N HIS A 105 22.13 -8.31 8.27
CA HIS A 105 21.14 -7.91 9.25
C HIS A 105 21.32 -6.43 9.62
N LYS A 106 20.28 -5.61 9.45
CA LYS A 106 20.33 -4.16 9.73
C LYS A 106 19.64 -3.83 11.05
N ILE A 107 20.36 -3.13 11.92
CA ILE A 107 19.78 -2.40 13.06
C ILE A 107 19.84 -0.91 12.77
N GLU A 108 18.70 -0.22 12.84
CA GLU A 108 18.63 1.24 12.68
C GLU A 108 18.30 1.90 14.01
N VAL A 109 19.09 2.91 14.38
CA VAL A 109 18.83 3.80 15.50
C VAL A 109 18.35 5.13 14.94
N LYS A 110 17.08 5.44 15.14
CA LYS A 110 16.43 6.67 14.66
C LYS A 110 16.33 7.65 15.81
N PHE A 111 16.97 8.80 15.64
CA PHE A 111 16.91 9.89 16.60
C PHE A 111 15.54 10.60 16.54
N PRO A 112 15.06 11.14 17.66
CA PRO A 112 13.85 11.94 17.65
C PRO A 112 14.05 13.20 16.78
N ARG A 113 12.98 13.69 16.17
CA ARG A 113 13.02 14.92 15.33
C ARG A 113 13.34 16.16 16.15
N GLU A 114 12.93 16.17 17.41
CA GLU A 114 13.16 17.24 18.37
C GLU A 114 13.84 16.68 19.62
N GLY A 115 14.40 17.56 20.45
CA GLY A 115 14.95 17.15 21.75
C GLY A 115 16.30 16.42 21.68
N PHE A 116 17.07 16.63 20.62
CA PHE A 116 18.49 16.27 20.59
C PHE A 116 19.36 17.47 20.20
N PHE A 117 20.60 17.43 20.65
CA PHE A 117 21.67 18.35 20.25
C PHE A 117 22.67 17.61 19.39
N ARG A 118 23.23 18.29 18.41
CA ARG A 118 24.33 17.76 17.60
C ARG A 118 25.47 18.77 17.45
N SER A 119 26.68 18.25 17.32
CA SER A 119 27.85 18.99 16.85
C SER A 119 28.52 18.20 15.73
N VAL A 120 29.16 18.92 14.80
CA VAL A 120 29.95 18.31 13.73
C VAL A 120 31.30 19.00 13.69
N GLU A 121 32.36 18.22 13.92
CA GLU A 121 33.74 18.70 13.93
C GLU A 121 34.57 17.95 12.89
N SER A 122 35.63 18.57 12.40
CA SER A 122 36.62 17.86 11.59
C SER A 122 37.36 16.86 12.48
N ALA A 123 37.53 15.62 12.04
CA ALA A 123 38.30 14.64 12.80
C ALA A 123 39.76 15.10 12.93
N GLY A 124 40.28 15.14 14.16
CA GLY A 124 41.69 15.41 14.44
C GLY A 124 42.62 14.24 14.06
N ASP A 125 43.92 14.49 14.00
CA ASP A 125 44.90 13.53 13.45
C ASP A 125 44.93 12.19 14.19
N ALA A 126 44.81 12.20 15.53
CA ALA A 126 44.76 10.99 16.34
C ALA A 126 43.53 10.11 16.04
N LEU A 127 42.41 10.72 15.65
CA LEU A 127 41.22 9.96 15.24
C LEU A 127 41.39 9.46 13.80
N ARG A 128 41.92 10.29 12.90
CA ARG A 128 42.17 9.93 11.50
C ARG A 128 43.11 8.74 11.35
N SER A 129 44.14 8.62 12.19
CA SER A 129 45.08 7.49 12.14
C SER A 129 44.42 6.14 12.42
N ARG A 130 43.22 6.12 13.03
CA ARG A 130 42.44 4.91 13.29
C ARG A 130 41.55 4.48 12.13
N PHE A 131 41.36 5.36 11.14
CA PHE A 131 40.46 5.15 10.00
C PHE A 131 41.21 5.43 8.69
N PRO A 132 42.04 4.49 8.22
CA PRO A 132 42.93 4.71 7.09
C PRO A 132 42.22 4.81 5.73
N GLY A 133 40.92 4.46 5.65
CA GLY A 133 40.19 4.43 4.39
C GLY A 133 39.88 5.82 3.79
N PRO A 134 39.13 6.70 4.48
CA PRO A 134 38.60 7.92 3.87
C PRO A 134 39.56 9.13 3.92
N LYS A 135 39.52 9.97 2.87
CA LYS A 135 40.26 11.25 2.82
C LYS A 135 39.69 12.34 3.74
N HIS A 136 38.37 12.37 3.90
CA HIS A 136 37.66 13.34 4.71
C HIS A 136 36.88 12.62 5.81
N LEU A 137 37.14 13.04 7.04
CA LEU A 137 36.52 12.49 8.24
C LEU A 137 36.02 13.62 9.13
N SER A 138 34.81 13.44 9.64
CA SER A 138 34.19 14.31 10.63
C SER A 138 33.74 13.50 11.84
N LEU A 139 33.80 14.11 13.02
CA LEU A 139 33.20 13.58 14.24
C LEU A 139 31.83 14.24 14.43
N VAL A 140 30.79 13.43 14.49
CA VAL A 140 29.44 13.85 14.83
C VAL A 140 29.18 13.42 16.27
N GLU A 141 28.88 14.38 17.14
CA GLU A 141 28.38 14.08 18.48
C GLU A 141 26.89 14.36 18.55
N VAL A 142 26.16 13.44 19.16
CA VAL A 142 24.71 13.54 19.37
C VAL A 142 24.45 13.38 20.85
N SER A 143 23.68 14.30 21.43
CA SER A 143 23.20 14.21 22.81
C SER A 143 21.68 14.31 22.83
N LEU A 144 21.03 13.27 23.34
CA LEU A 144 19.58 13.17 23.46
C LEU A 144 19.14 13.77 24.79
N ARG A 145 18.08 14.59 24.78
CA ARG A 145 17.45 15.09 26.01
C ARG A 145 16.75 13.96 26.77
N ASP A 146 16.10 13.08 26.02
CA ASP A 146 15.42 11.90 26.53
C ASP A 146 15.77 10.70 25.65
N PRO A 147 16.60 9.76 26.13
CA PRO A 147 17.01 8.60 25.34
C PRO A 147 15.85 7.64 25.06
N THR A 148 14.73 7.72 25.80
CA THR A 148 13.56 6.85 25.59
C THR A 148 12.79 7.16 24.31
N LEU A 149 13.02 8.35 23.72
CA LEU A 149 12.40 8.75 22.45
C LEU A 149 13.12 8.19 21.22
N THR A 150 14.28 7.55 21.39
CA THR A 150 15.01 6.88 20.31
C THR A 150 14.26 5.63 19.88
N LYS A 151 14.02 5.50 18.58
CA LYS A 151 13.42 4.30 18.00
C LYS A 151 14.52 3.39 17.46
N VAL A 152 14.54 2.14 17.91
CA VAL A 152 15.47 1.12 17.41
C VAL A 152 14.68 0.11 16.57
N HIS A 153 15.07 -0.05 15.31
CA HIS A 153 14.46 -1.00 14.38
C HIS A 153 15.44 -2.14 14.10
N GLY A 154 14.92 -3.36 13.92
CA GLY A 154 15.70 -4.55 13.57
C GLY A 154 16.33 -5.30 14.75
N PHE A 155 16.44 -4.68 15.93
CA PHE A 155 16.96 -5.37 17.12
C PHE A 155 15.98 -6.43 17.65
N GLY A 156 16.50 -7.57 18.11
CA GLY A 156 15.71 -8.67 18.65
C GLY A 156 15.16 -9.64 17.59
N MET A 157 15.48 -9.42 16.32
CA MET A 157 15.15 -10.37 15.25
C MET A 157 16.09 -11.59 15.30
N PRO A 158 15.63 -12.78 14.90
CA PRO A 158 16.49 -13.96 14.79
C PRO A 158 17.73 -13.68 13.94
N PHE A 159 18.91 -14.02 14.46
CA PHE A 159 20.17 -13.81 13.78
C PHE A 159 21.05 -15.05 13.90
N LYS A 160 21.69 -15.45 12.79
CA LYS A 160 22.62 -16.56 12.74
C LYS A 160 23.80 -16.21 11.83
N ASN A 161 25.00 -16.44 12.34
CA ASN A 161 26.26 -16.43 11.59
C ASN A 161 27.33 -17.19 12.39
N HIS A 162 27.40 -18.50 12.20
CA HIS A 162 28.21 -19.38 13.01
C HIS A 162 29.69 -18.98 13.03
N GLY A 163 30.24 -18.78 14.24
CA GLY A 163 31.64 -18.43 14.44
C GLY A 163 31.96 -16.95 14.24
N HIS A 164 31.01 -16.14 13.79
CA HIS A 164 31.18 -14.69 13.74
C HIS A 164 30.83 -14.04 15.09
N THR A 165 31.68 -13.12 15.55
CA THR A 165 31.54 -12.48 16.88
C THR A 165 30.21 -11.77 17.11
N SER A 166 29.55 -11.29 16.05
CA SER A 166 28.24 -10.65 16.16
C SER A 166 27.11 -11.58 16.57
N GLU A 167 27.25 -12.91 16.38
CA GLU A 167 26.22 -13.86 16.78
C GLU A 167 25.98 -13.79 18.29
N GLU A 168 27.05 -13.77 19.08
CA GLU A 168 26.95 -13.66 20.54
C GLU A 168 26.48 -12.25 20.97
N TRP A 169 26.89 -11.20 20.26
CA TRP A 169 26.45 -9.83 20.56
C TRP A 169 24.95 -9.63 20.38
N LEU A 170 24.38 -10.23 19.34
CA LEU A 170 22.96 -10.10 18.99
C LEU A 170 22.07 -11.04 19.79
N ASN A 171 22.52 -12.29 20.02
CA ASN A 171 21.66 -13.33 20.61
C ASN A 171 21.84 -13.51 22.12
N GLN A 172 23.06 -13.31 22.63
CA GLN A 172 23.40 -13.65 24.02
C GLN A 172 23.69 -12.41 24.88
N GLY A 173 23.71 -11.23 24.27
CA GLY A 173 23.99 -9.97 24.96
C GLY A 173 25.41 -9.90 25.52
N VAL A 174 26.38 -10.56 24.89
CA VAL A 174 27.78 -10.43 25.32
C VAL A 174 28.36 -9.07 24.92
N MET A 175 29.47 -8.72 25.55
CA MET A 175 30.06 -7.39 25.45
C MET A 175 30.83 -7.17 24.13
N VAL A 176 30.71 -5.96 23.56
CA VAL A 176 31.31 -5.53 22.29
C VAL A 176 32.67 -4.84 22.51
N GLY A 177 33.68 -5.18 21.72
CA GLY A 177 34.88 -4.34 21.44
C GLY A 177 35.86 -3.97 22.59
N ASN A 178 35.47 -4.07 23.86
CA ASN A 178 36.30 -3.86 25.06
C ASN A 178 35.75 -4.56 26.32
N ARG A 179 34.78 -5.44 26.16
CA ARG A 179 34.11 -6.12 27.29
C ARG A 179 33.36 -5.19 28.28
N LYS A 180 33.07 -3.92 27.92
CA LYS A 180 32.38 -2.96 28.81
C LYS A 180 30.91 -2.75 28.48
N TYR A 181 30.54 -2.76 27.20
CA TYR A 181 29.17 -2.47 26.75
C TYR A 181 28.60 -3.63 25.95
N THR A 182 27.37 -4.03 26.27
CA THR A 182 26.57 -4.89 25.37
C THR A 182 26.06 -4.07 24.19
N LEU A 183 25.59 -4.73 23.13
CA LEU A 183 24.93 -4.02 22.04
C LEU A 183 23.73 -3.21 22.54
N LEU A 184 22.96 -3.77 23.49
CA LEU A 184 21.82 -3.07 24.09
C LEU A 184 22.23 -1.81 24.84
N ASP A 185 23.36 -1.84 25.58
CA ASP A 185 23.89 -0.65 26.26
C ASP A 185 24.27 0.45 25.27
N ILE A 186 24.85 0.07 24.13
CA ILE A 186 25.23 1.00 23.06
C ILE A 186 23.97 1.66 22.46
N LEU A 187 22.93 0.87 22.18
CA LEU A 187 21.68 1.34 21.57
C LEU A 187 20.85 2.23 22.51
N ARG A 188 21.04 2.13 23.83
CA ARG A 188 20.31 2.90 24.86
C ARG A 188 21.00 4.18 25.31
N LYS A 189 22.16 4.52 24.75
CA LYS A 189 22.90 5.72 25.15
C LYS A 189 22.10 6.99 24.92
N ASP A 190 22.31 7.96 25.80
CA ASP A 190 21.91 9.34 25.63
C ASP A 190 22.92 10.12 24.75
N LYS A 191 24.17 9.66 24.67
CA LYS A 191 25.23 10.28 23.87
C LYS A 191 25.87 9.33 22.88
N PHE A 192 25.99 9.79 21.64
CA PHE A 192 26.66 9.05 20.56
C PHE A 192 27.80 9.89 19.99
N GLN A 193 28.91 9.22 19.72
CA GLN A 193 30.05 9.78 19.00
C GLN A 193 30.25 8.94 17.74
N ILE A 194 30.10 9.57 16.58
CA ILE A 194 30.02 8.88 15.29
C ILE A 194 31.06 9.50 14.36
N VAL A 195 32.01 8.70 13.90
CA VAL A 195 33.00 9.12 12.90
C VAL A 195 32.44 8.87 11.52
N VAL A 196 32.39 9.88 10.67
CA VAL A 196 31.69 9.83 9.38
C VAL A 196 32.64 10.16 8.24
N ALA A 197 32.60 9.36 7.18
CA ALA A 197 33.34 9.57 5.94
C ALA A 197 32.73 10.70 5.10
N ALA A 198 32.79 11.93 5.61
CA ALA A 198 32.33 13.14 4.93
C ALA A 198 33.07 14.39 5.43
N PRO A 199 33.20 15.44 4.61
CA PRO A 199 33.71 16.74 5.06
C PRO A 199 32.71 17.44 6.00
N ARG A 200 33.23 18.20 6.99
CA ARG A 200 32.44 18.87 8.03
C ARG A 200 31.30 19.74 7.47
N GLY A 201 31.62 20.73 6.64
CA GLY A 201 30.65 21.74 6.19
C GLY A 201 29.41 21.15 5.50
N PRO A 202 29.57 20.31 4.46
CA PRO A 202 28.45 19.62 3.83
C PRO A 202 27.67 18.72 4.79
N LEU A 203 28.35 18.02 5.72
CA LEU A 203 27.68 17.14 6.68
C LEU A 203 26.85 17.94 7.70
N GLU A 204 27.42 19.00 8.26
CA GLU A 204 26.79 19.90 9.23
C GLU A 204 25.54 20.57 8.66
N SER A 205 25.59 20.98 7.41
CA SER A 205 24.44 21.56 6.70
C SER A 205 23.40 20.50 6.33
N ASN A 206 23.79 19.35 5.77
CA ASN A 206 22.83 18.43 5.17
C ASN A 206 22.19 17.46 6.14
N TRP A 207 22.89 17.05 7.21
CA TRP A 207 22.35 16.10 8.19
C TRP A 207 21.52 16.84 9.25
N ASP A 208 20.35 17.35 8.85
CA ASP A 208 19.49 18.23 9.66
C ASP A 208 18.05 17.78 9.84
N ALA A 209 17.64 17.56 11.10
CA ALA A 209 16.27 17.18 11.44
C ALA A 209 15.24 18.25 11.06
N SER A 210 15.62 19.52 11.12
CA SER A 210 14.75 20.64 10.72
C SER A 210 14.44 20.66 9.22
N LYS A 211 15.24 19.94 8.41
CA LYS A 211 15.05 19.80 6.96
C LYS A 211 14.21 18.59 6.57
N LEU A 212 13.81 17.76 7.54
CA LEU A 212 12.91 16.64 7.27
C LEU A 212 11.49 17.16 7.00
N PRO A 213 10.74 16.57 6.05
CA PRO A 213 9.34 16.90 5.84
C PRO A 213 8.52 16.55 7.10
N PRO A 214 7.31 17.10 7.27
CA PRO A 214 6.44 16.75 8.40
C PRO A 214 6.26 15.22 8.55
N PRO A 215 5.98 14.72 9.77
CA PRO A 215 5.66 13.32 9.99
C PRO A 215 4.58 12.83 9.03
N PHE A 216 4.77 11.62 8.48
CA PHE A 216 3.86 11.10 7.48
C PHE A 216 2.62 10.51 8.17
N ALA A 217 1.44 10.86 7.66
CA ALA A 217 0.19 10.25 8.08
C ALA A 217 -0.73 10.09 6.87
N TYR A 218 -1.39 8.94 6.78
CA TYR A 218 -2.45 8.76 5.81
C TYR A 218 -3.65 9.68 6.12
N PRO A 219 -4.32 10.24 5.11
CA PRO A 219 -5.39 11.22 5.31
C PRO A 219 -6.73 10.60 5.71
N TYR A 220 -6.74 9.36 6.22
CA TYR A 220 -7.94 8.57 6.48
C TYR A 220 -8.32 8.52 7.97
N GLY A 221 -7.50 9.10 8.84
CA GLY A 221 -7.71 9.09 10.29
C GLY A 221 -7.58 7.70 10.91
N ASN A 222 -8.05 7.57 12.16
CA ASN A 222 -7.80 6.41 13.02
C ASN A 222 -9.08 5.60 13.32
N ILE A 223 -10.17 5.85 12.57
CA ILE A 223 -11.44 5.13 12.74
C ILE A 223 -11.63 4.19 11.55
N HIS A 224 -11.46 2.90 11.80
CA HIS A 224 -11.47 1.86 10.77
C HIS A 224 -12.76 1.03 10.72
N SER A 225 -13.77 1.37 11.52
CA SER A 225 -15.08 0.68 11.47
C SER A 225 -15.78 0.89 10.13
N TRP A 226 -16.68 0.00 9.71
CA TRP A 226 -17.40 0.21 8.46
C TRP A 226 -18.40 1.37 8.57
N SER A 227 -18.36 2.31 7.62
CA SER A 227 -19.38 3.35 7.44
C SER A 227 -19.36 3.87 6.01
N THR A 228 -20.36 3.49 5.21
CA THR A 228 -20.48 3.88 3.80
C THR A 228 -20.46 5.39 3.62
N GLU A 229 -21.22 6.12 4.44
CA GLU A 229 -21.31 7.60 4.37
C GLU A 229 -19.97 8.27 4.70
N ARG A 230 -19.31 7.85 5.78
CA ARG A 230 -18.02 8.41 6.18
C ARG A 230 -16.97 8.18 5.10
N TYR A 231 -16.88 6.96 4.58
CA TYR A 231 -15.89 6.64 3.56
C TYR A 231 -16.20 7.30 2.23
N ALA A 232 -17.46 7.39 1.81
CA ALA A 232 -17.84 8.12 0.61
C ALA A 232 -17.45 9.61 0.69
N LYS A 233 -17.71 10.26 1.84
CA LYS A 233 -17.28 11.64 2.09
C LYS A 233 -15.76 11.76 2.08
N MET A 234 -15.08 10.90 2.84
CA MET A 234 -13.62 10.89 2.95
C MET A 234 -12.96 10.77 1.57
N LEU A 235 -13.31 9.77 0.76
CA LEU A 235 -12.74 9.55 -0.57
C LEU A 235 -13.04 10.69 -1.55
N SER A 236 -14.14 11.41 -1.36
CA SER A 236 -14.43 12.60 -2.18
C SER A 236 -13.50 13.78 -1.85
N GLU A 237 -13.04 13.87 -0.60
CA GLU A 237 -12.16 14.92 -0.08
C GLU A 237 -10.68 14.57 -0.26
N THR A 238 -10.31 13.28 -0.26
CA THR A 238 -8.93 12.78 -0.33
C THR A 238 -8.57 12.17 -1.69
N LYS A 239 -9.05 12.77 -2.78
CA LYS A 239 -8.64 12.35 -4.13
C LYS A 239 -7.14 12.58 -4.32
N GLY A 240 -6.40 11.49 -4.28
CA GLY A 240 -4.95 11.53 -4.47
C GLY A 240 -4.54 11.56 -5.93
N ASN A 241 -3.30 12.01 -6.16
CA ASN A 241 -2.62 11.80 -7.43
C ASN A 241 -2.07 10.36 -7.48
N GLN A 242 -1.93 9.78 -8.66
CA GLN A 242 -1.53 8.38 -8.87
C GLN A 242 -0.25 7.94 -8.13
N ASN A 243 0.65 8.89 -7.82
CA ASN A 243 1.93 8.62 -7.15
C ASN A 243 1.97 9.06 -5.68
N GLN A 244 0.82 9.38 -5.07
CA GLN A 244 0.80 9.91 -3.70
C GLN A 244 1.15 8.84 -2.65
N PHE A 245 0.77 7.58 -2.89
CA PHE A 245 0.99 6.45 -1.98
C PHE A 245 1.59 5.28 -2.76
N PRO A 246 2.93 5.22 -2.93
CA PRO A 246 3.59 4.10 -3.58
C PRO A 246 3.46 2.83 -2.73
N PRO A 247 3.62 1.64 -3.34
CA PRO A 247 3.68 0.39 -2.60
C PRO A 247 4.75 0.46 -1.49
N THR A 248 4.41 -0.07 -0.32
CA THR A 248 5.34 -0.15 0.82
C THR A 248 5.31 -1.53 1.45
N TRP A 249 6.47 -1.94 1.98
CA TRP A 249 6.67 -3.23 2.66
C TRP A 249 6.72 -3.10 4.19
N ASN A 250 6.75 -1.88 4.70
CA ASN A 250 6.73 -1.63 6.13
C ASN A 250 5.95 -0.37 6.45
N TYR A 251 5.50 -0.32 7.71
CA TYR A 251 4.77 0.79 8.29
C TYR A 251 5.44 1.15 9.61
N HIS A 252 5.45 2.45 9.92
CA HIS A 252 6.13 2.95 11.11
C HIS A 252 5.31 2.80 12.39
N ASP A 253 3.99 2.63 12.25
CA ASP A 253 3.06 2.31 13.32
C ASP A 253 1.85 1.50 12.82
N ASP A 254 1.12 0.91 13.76
CA ASP A 254 -0.06 0.09 13.49
C ASP A 254 -1.19 0.90 12.84
N SER A 255 -1.34 2.18 13.18
CA SER A 255 -2.40 3.03 12.62
C SER A 255 -2.22 3.22 11.11
N THR A 256 -0.98 3.44 10.69
CA THR A 256 -0.58 3.62 9.29
C THR A 256 -0.75 2.31 8.52
N HIS A 257 -0.39 1.19 9.14
CA HIS A 257 -0.63 -0.15 8.59
C HIS A 257 -2.14 -0.43 8.40
N LEU A 258 -2.94 -0.22 9.44
CA LEU A 258 -4.38 -0.43 9.42
C LEU A 258 -5.07 0.50 8.42
N ALA A 259 -4.63 1.75 8.30
CA ALA A 259 -5.13 2.68 7.31
C ALA A 259 -4.92 2.15 5.89
N ALA A 260 -3.71 1.69 5.56
CA ALA A 260 -3.41 1.14 4.24
C ALA A 260 -4.26 -0.11 3.92
N LEU A 261 -4.36 -1.06 4.86
CA LEU A 261 -5.15 -2.28 4.70
C LEU A 261 -6.65 -2.02 4.60
N THR A 262 -7.18 -1.14 5.45
CA THR A 262 -8.62 -0.84 5.46
C THR A 262 -9.01 -0.12 4.17
N GLN A 263 -8.17 0.80 3.71
CA GLN A 263 -8.52 1.65 2.57
C GLN A 263 -8.44 0.92 1.23
N SER A 264 -7.59 -0.10 1.09
CA SER A 264 -7.64 -0.95 -0.11
C SER A 264 -9.01 -1.63 -0.23
N GLN A 265 -9.52 -2.23 0.85
CA GLN A 265 -10.83 -2.89 0.85
C GLN A 265 -11.99 -1.91 0.69
N VAL A 266 -11.96 -0.78 1.38
CA VAL A 266 -13.01 0.25 1.33
C VAL A 266 -13.13 0.83 -0.07
N GLN A 267 -12.01 1.16 -0.71
CA GLN A 267 -12.02 1.78 -2.04
C GLN A 267 -12.54 0.79 -3.09
N ASP A 268 -12.11 -0.47 -3.05
CA ASP A 268 -12.62 -1.53 -3.92
C ASP A 268 -14.13 -1.72 -3.74
N PHE A 269 -14.59 -1.83 -2.50
CA PHE A 269 -16.01 -2.01 -2.22
C PHE A 269 -16.85 -0.81 -2.68
N LEU A 270 -16.44 0.41 -2.34
CA LEU A 270 -17.21 1.61 -2.69
C LEU A 270 -17.22 1.86 -4.20
N TRP A 271 -16.14 1.55 -4.90
CA TRP A 271 -16.10 1.58 -6.35
C TRP A 271 -17.14 0.64 -6.96
N ILE A 272 -17.17 -0.63 -6.52
CA ILE A 272 -18.15 -1.62 -6.99
C ILE A 272 -19.57 -1.20 -6.60
N ASN A 273 -19.80 -0.80 -5.35
CA ASN A 273 -21.12 -0.40 -4.85
C ASN A 273 -21.69 0.80 -5.63
N ARG A 274 -20.85 1.78 -5.98
CA ARG A 274 -21.24 2.89 -6.85
C ARG A 274 -21.60 2.40 -8.25
N ALA A 275 -20.78 1.52 -8.84
CA ALA A 275 -21.05 0.94 -10.14
C ALA A 275 -22.37 0.15 -10.15
N VAL A 276 -22.69 -0.61 -9.09
CA VAL A 276 -23.99 -1.31 -8.95
C VAL A 276 -25.16 -0.33 -9.06
N GLY A 277 -25.11 0.79 -8.34
CA GLY A 277 -26.16 1.81 -8.40
C GLY A 277 -26.31 2.43 -9.79
N GLU A 278 -25.19 2.76 -10.44
CA GLU A 278 -25.17 3.36 -11.79
C GLU A 278 -25.66 2.36 -12.86
N ILE A 279 -25.25 1.08 -12.78
CA ILE A 279 -25.73 0.00 -13.64
C ILE A 279 -27.23 -0.24 -13.44
N ALA A 280 -27.69 -0.35 -12.19
CA ALA A 280 -29.10 -0.61 -11.88
C ALA A 280 -30.04 0.51 -12.33
N ALA A 281 -29.54 1.76 -12.36
CA ALA A 281 -30.27 2.91 -12.87
C ALA A 281 -30.24 3.03 -14.41
N THR A 282 -29.37 2.28 -15.09
CA THR A 282 -29.21 2.35 -16.55
C THR A 282 -30.19 1.39 -17.22
N LYS A 283 -31.14 1.93 -17.99
CA LYS A 283 -31.98 1.16 -18.90
C LYS A 283 -31.21 0.83 -20.18
N VAL A 284 -31.45 -0.36 -20.70
CA VAL A 284 -30.84 -0.87 -21.94
C VAL A 284 -31.90 -1.58 -22.75
N SER A 285 -31.84 -1.41 -24.07
CA SER A 285 -32.69 -2.17 -24.98
C SER A 285 -32.24 -3.64 -25.02
N ALA A 286 -33.22 -4.53 -24.97
CA ALA A 286 -32.99 -5.96 -25.04
C ALA A 286 -34.18 -6.64 -25.72
N TYR A 287 -33.96 -7.84 -26.24
CA TYR A 287 -35.04 -8.69 -26.76
C TYR A 287 -34.89 -10.13 -26.27
N PHE A 288 -36.01 -10.84 -26.22
CA PHE A 288 -36.09 -12.20 -25.71
C PHE A 288 -36.03 -13.22 -26.85
N VAL A 289 -35.38 -14.34 -26.57
CA VAL A 289 -35.33 -15.53 -27.41
C VAL A 289 -35.74 -16.72 -26.54
N GLU A 290 -36.57 -17.60 -27.10
CA GLU A 290 -37.01 -18.80 -26.39
C GLU A 290 -35.81 -19.69 -26.03
N PHE A 291 -35.79 -20.21 -24.79
CA PHE A 291 -34.75 -21.17 -24.40
C PHE A 291 -34.87 -22.49 -25.17
N ALA A 292 -36.11 -22.91 -25.42
CA ALA A 292 -36.49 -24.04 -26.24
C ALA A 292 -37.92 -23.79 -26.75
N GLN A 293 -38.30 -24.40 -27.86
CA GLN A 293 -39.62 -24.21 -28.46
C GLN A 293 -40.74 -24.48 -27.44
N GLY A 294 -41.61 -23.51 -27.23
CA GLY A 294 -42.74 -23.61 -26.29
C GLY A 294 -42.36 -23.45 -24.81
N ASN A 295 -41.12 -23.09 -24.49
CA ASN A 295 -40.70 -22.78 -23.13
C ASN A 295 -41.17 -21.38 -22.73
N THR A 296 -42.05 -21.31 -21.74
CA THR A 296 -42.59 -20.04 -21.22
C THR A 296 -41.90 -19.55 -19.95
N TRP A 297 -40.95 -20.33 -19.42
CA TRP A 297 -40.38 -20.11 -18.08
C TRP A 297 -38.93 -19.62 -18.09
N ARG A 298 -38.17 -19.97 -19.13
CA ARG A 298 -36.77 -19.58 -19.32
C ARG A 298 -36.58 -18.99 -20.70
N PHE A 299 -35.76 -17.95 -20.76
CA PHE A 299 -35.46 -17.24 -21.99
C PHE A 299 -33.98 -16.90 -22.04
N TYR A 300 -33.47 -16.77 -23.25
CA TYR A 300 -32.26 -15.99 -23.48
C TYR A 300 -32.67 -14.53 -23.71
N VAL A 301 -31.88 -13.60 -23.17
CA VAL A 301 -32.08 -12.17 -23.38
C VAL A 301 -30.80 -11.63 -24.00
N ILE A 302 -30.94 -11.01 -25.17
CA ILE A 302 -29.83 -10.36 -25.87
C ILE A 302 -29.91 -8.87 -25.53
N VAL A 303 -28.88 -8.39 -24.84
CA VAL A 303 -28.78 -7.02 -24.33
C VAL A 303 -27.76 -6.25 -25.15
N VAL A 304 -28.16 -5.09 -25.67
CA VAL A 304 -27.26 -4.20 -26.41
C VAL A 304 -26.54 -3.28 -25.42
N LEU A 305 -25.22 -3.45 -25.28
CA LEU A 305 -24.44 -2.65 -24.32
C LEU A 305 -24.16 -1.26 -24.89
N SER A 306 -24.85 -0.25 -24.36
CA SER A 306 -24.64 1.14 -24.73
C SER A 306 -23.20 1.60 -24.40
N LYS A 307 -22.74 2.68 -25.04
CA LYS A 307 -21.43 3.29 -24.71
C LYS A 307 -21.33 3.68 -23.23
N ALA A 308 -22.44 4.06 -22.60
CA ALA A 308 -22.49 4.35 -21.17
C ALA A 308 -22.27 3.08 -20.34
N PHE A 309 -22.92 1.97 -20.72
CA PHE A 309 -22.77 0.68 -20.04
C PHE A 309 -21.35 0.11 -20.15
N LYS A 310 -20.67 0.34 -21.28
CA LYS A 310 -19.26 -0.06 -21.49
C LYS A 310 -18.30 0.60 -20.49
N ARG A 311 -18.65 1.74 -19.88
CA ARG A 311 -17.82 2.37 -18.83
C ARG A 311 -17.75 1.53 -17.56
N HIS A 312 -18.69 0.61 -17.36
CA HIS A 312 -18.75 -0.27 -16.20
C HIS A 312 -18.25 -1.68 -16.50
N LYS A 313 -17.57 -1.91 -17.64
CA LYS A 313 -17.12 -3.24 -18.07
C LYS A 313 -16.35 -3.98 -16.97
N ASP A 314 -15.42 -3.30 -16.31
CA ASP A 314 -14.60 -3.92 -15.25
C ASP A 314 -15.46 -4.33 -14.06
N ALA A 315 -16.33 -3.44 -13.57
CA ALA A 315 -17.25 -3.75 -12.48
C ALA A 315 -18.20 -4.90 -12.85
N LEU A 316 -18.71 -4.93 -14.08
CA LEU A 316 -19.56 -6.02 -14.58
C LEU A 316 -18.83 -7.37 -14.51
N CYS A 317 -17.58 -7.45 -14.95
CA CYS A 317 -16.78 -8.70 -14.84
C CYS A 317 -16.70 -9.24 -13.41
N HIS A 318 -16.74 -8.37 -12.39
CA HIS A 318 -16.80 -8.79 -10.99
C HIS A 318 -18.21 -9.21 -10.57
N LEU A 319 -19.24 -8.43 -10.95
CA LEU A 319 -20.63 -8.59 -10.52
C LEU A 319 -21.36 -9.77 -11.20
N THR A 320 -20.98 -10.11 -12.44
CA THR A 320 -21.72 -11.06 -13.27
C THR A 320 -21.33 -12.52 -13.06
N LYS A 321 -20.42 -12.81 -12.13
CA LYS A 321 -20.00 -14.18 -11.80
C LYS A 321 -21.13 -14.99 -11.15
N GLU A 322 -22.05 -14.31 -10.48
CA GLU A 322 -23.20 -14.91 -9.82
C GLU A 322 -24.52 -14.54 -10.50
N ALA A 323 -25.62 -15.14 -10.03
CA ALA A 323 -26.95 -14.76 -10.49
C ALA A 323 -27.35 -13.40 -9.91
N PHE A 324 -28.05 -12.60 -10.70
CA PHE A 324 -28.51 -11.26 -10.33
C PHE A 324 -29.98 -11.05 -10.72
N LYS A 325 -30.53 -9.89 -10.37
CA LYS A 325 -31.91 -9.52 -10.68
C LYS A 325 -31.94 -8.62 -11.90
N LEU A 326 -32.74 -8.99 -12.90
CA LEU A 326 -33.03 -8.17 -14.07
C LEU A 326 -34.37 -7.48 -13.89
N ASN A 327 -34.35 -6.15 -13.78
CA ASN A 327 -35.57 -5.34 -13.76
C ASN A 327 -36.04 -5.12 -15.20
N LEU A 328 -37.31 -5.44 -15.45
CA LEU A 328 -37.98 -5.29 -16.73
C LEU A 328 -38.95 -4.11 -16.66
N TYR A 329 -39.07 -3.38 -17.76
CA TYR A 329 -39.93 -2.21 -17.91
C TYR A 329 -40.71 -2.35 -19.21
N ASP A 330 -41.99 -2.04 -19.20
CA ASP A 330 -42.81 -2.07 -20.42
C ASP A 330 -42.41 -0.92 -21.37
N ASN A 331 -42.12 0.26 -20.80
CA ASN A 331 -41.72 1.45 -21.56
C ASN A 331 -40.44 2.10 -21.04
N TRP A 332 -39.75 2.83 -21.93
CA TRP A 332 -38.51 3.53 -21.59
C TRP A 332 -38.70 4.62 -20.53
N GLU A 333 -39.87 5.27 -20.49
CA GLU A 333 -40.19 6.36 -19.55
C GLU A 333 -40.65 5.87 -18.16
N ASP A 334 -40.92 4.58 -18.01
CA ASP A 334 -41.52 4.04 -16.79
C ASP A 334 -40.59 4.16 -15.59
N ARG A 335 -41.03 4.80 -14.50
CA ARG A 335 -40.19 4.96 -13.30
C ARG A 335 -40.16 3.70 -12.42
N THR A 336 -41.10 2.80 -12.62
CA THR A 336 -41.28 1.57 -11.84
C THR A 336 -41.12 0.37 -12.76
N LYS A 337 -40.40 -0.64 -12.28
CA LYS A 337 -40.24 -1.92 -12.98
C LYS A 337 -41.58 -2.66 -13.06
N SER A 338 -41.88 -3.24 -14.20
CA SER A 338 -43.03 -4.12 -14.43
C SER A 338 -42.73 -5.58 -14.06
N GLY A 339 -41.46 -5.97 -14.04
CA GLY A 339 -41.02 -7.31 -13.61
C GLY A 339 -39.61 -7.31 -13.03
N GLU A 340 -39.31 -8.32 -12.22
CA GLU A 340 -37.96 -8.57 -11.69
C GLU A 340 -37.61 -10.05 -11.76
N TRP A 341 -36.76 -10.41 -12.71
CA TRP A 341 -36.46 -11.81 -13.03
C TRP A 341 -35.07 -12.23 -12.54
N ASP A 342 -34.88 -13.53 -12.31
CA ASP A 342 -33.53 -14.06 -12.01
C ASP A 342 -32.75 -14.17 -13.32
N ALA A 343 -31.53 -13.65 -13.34
CA ALA A 343 -30.68 -13.62 -14.52
C ALA A 343 -29.27 -14.13 -14.19
N LYS A 344 -28.62 -14.74 -15.18
CA LYS A 344 -27.19 -15.07 -15.16
C LYS A 344 -26.59 -14.83 -16.53
N VAL A 345 -25.33 -14.41 -16.58
CA VAL A 345 -24.59 -14.26 -17.83
C VAL A 345 -24.27 -15.61 -18.44
N VAL A 346 -24.37 -15.69 -19.76
CA VAL A 346 -23.91 -16.85 -20.53
C VAL A 346 -22.50 -16.55 -21.05
N ASP A 347 -21.49 -17.25 -20.51
CA ASP A 347 -20.07 -16.97 -20.81
C ASP A 347 -19.67 -17.36 -22.24
N HIS A 348 -20.27 -18.42 -22.79
CA HIS A 348 -19.95 -18.97 -24.12
C HIS A 348 -21.21 -19.13 -24.98
N PRO A 349 -21.87 -18.02 -25.37
CA PRO A 349 -23.12 -18.10 -26.09
C PRO A 349 -22.94 -18.63 -27.53
N GLN A 350 -21.72 -18.53 -28.06
CA GLN A 350 -21.27 -19.13 -29.34
C GLN A 350 -21.34 -20.68 -29.34
N GLY A 351 -21.55 -21.34 -28.20
CA GLY A 351 -21.76 -22.78 -28.13
C GLY A 351 -23.23 -23.21 -28.21
N ILE A 352 -24.17 -22.28 -28.40
CA ILE A 352 -25.60 -22.55 -28.36
C ILE A 352 -26.16 -22.50 -29.80
N ASP A 353 -26.38 -23.67 -30.40
CA ASP A 353 -26.78 -23.81 -31.81
C ASP A 353 -28.04 -23.01 -32.16
N GLY A 354 -29.05 -23.02 -31.28
CA GLY A 354 -30.30 -22.28 -31.47
C GLY A 354 -30.14 -20.76 -31.47
N LEU A 355 -29.13 -20.22 -30.76
CA LEU A 355 -28.82 -18.79 -30.80
C LEU A 355 -27.98 -18.45 -32.03
N ASN A 356 -26.97 -19.26 -32.36
CA ASN A 356 -26.07 -18.95 -33.48
C ASN A 356 -26.75 -19.03 -34.85
N ALA A 357 -27.67 -19.98 -35.04
CA ALA A 357 -28.32 -20.18 -36.33
C ALA A 357 -29.29 -19.03 -36.70
N HIS A 358 -29.95 -18.43 -35.71
CA HIS A 358 -31.06 -17.48 -35.93
C HIS A 358 -30.80 -16.08 -35.33
N HIS A 359 -29.88 -15.97 -34.37
CA HIS A 359 -29.59 -14.75 -33.63
C HIS A 359 -28.06 -14.52 -33.48
N PRO A 360 -27.33 -14.24 -34.56
CA PRO A 360 -25.90 -13.95 -34.47
C PRO A 360 -25.64 -12.78 -33.50
N ILE A 361 -24.75 -13.00 -32.54
CA ILE A 361 -24.46 -12.07 -31.44
C ILE A 361 -23.33 -11.13 -31.86
N ALA A 362 -23.56 -9.83 -31.77
CA ALA A 362 -22.55 -8.82 -32.08
C ALA A 362 -21.57 -8.60 -30.90
N GLU A 363 -20.38 -8.06 -31.20
CA GLU A 363 -19.31 -7.83 -30.21
C GLU A 363 -19.74 -6.96 -29.02
N HIS A 364 -20.73 -6.09 -29.21
CA HIS A 364 -21.22 -5.15 -28.20
C HIS A 364 -22.47 -5.66 -27.47
N GLU A 365 -22.74 -6.95 -27.54
CA GLU A 365 -23.93 -7.56 -26.97
C GLU A 365 -23.58 -8.58 -25.90
N MET A 366 -24.54 -8.76 -25.01
CA MET A 366 -24.41 -9.66 -23.88
C MET A 366 -25.62 -10.56 -23.84
N VAL A 367 -25.39 -11.85 -23.62
CA VAL A 367 -26.46 -12.84 -23.51
C VAL A 367 -26.67 -13.20 -22.05
N LEU A 368 -27.92 -13.06 -21.61
CA LEU A 368 -28.37 -13.47 -20.29
C LEU A 368 -29.28 -14.69 -20.42
N LEU A 369 -29.14 -15.64 -19.51
CA LEU A 369 -30.15 -16.65 -19.26
C LEU A 369 -31.04 -16.13 -18.13
N VAL A 370 -32.33 -15.99 -18.41
CA VAL A 370 -33.31 -15.48 -17.45
C VAL A 370 -34.38 -16.51 -17.13
N ARG A 371 -34.95 -16.39 -15.93
CA ARG A 371 -36.04 -17.24 -15.45
C ARG A 371 -37.14 -16.40 -14.83
N ARG A 372 -38.40 -16.70 -15.21
CA ARG A 372 -39.58 -16.11 -14.56
C ARG A 372 -39.57 -16.38 -13.04
N PRO A 373 -40.08 -15.45 -12.22
CA PRO A 373 -40.28 -15.69 -10.80
C PRO A 373 -41.17 -16.90 -10.57
N LEU A 374 -40.90 -17.68 -9.51
CA LEU A 374 -41.77 -18.79 -9.10
C LEU A 374 -43.20 -18.29 -8.83
N PRO A 375 -44.24 -19.14 -8.99
CA PRO A 375 -45.63 -18.72 -8.73
C PRO A 375 -45.83 -18.13 -7.33
N THR A 376 -45.08 -18.63 -6.34
CA THR A 376 -45.09 -18.11 -4.95
C THR A 376 -44.48 -16.70 -4.82
N GLN A 377 -43.76 -16.23 -5.83
CA GLN A 377 -43.11 -14.92 -5.88
C GLN A 377 -43.75 -13.98 -6.92
N ALA A 378 -44.70 -14.50 -7.71
CA ALA A 378 -45.35 -13.83 -8.83
C ALA A 378 -45.96 -12.47 -8.45
N ALA A 379 -46.72 -12.45 -7.35
CA ALA A 379 -47.44 -11.26 -6.88
C ALA A 379 -46.52 -10.10 -6.46
N VAL A 380 -45.26 -10.38 -6.09
CA VAL A 380 -44.30 -9.38 -5.62
C VAL A 380 -43.31 -8.98 -6.71
N ARG A 381 -42.96 -9.91 -7.60
CA ARG A 381 -41.89 -9.73 -8.60
C ARG A 381 -42.39 -9.59 -10.04
N GLY A 382 -43.70 -9.60 -10.26
CA GLY A 382 -44.31 -9.41 -11.58
C GLY A 382 -43.97 -10.55 -12.54
N SER A 383 -44.52 -11.75 -12.31
CA SER A 383 -44.34 -12.87 -13.25
C SER A 383 -45.14 -12.72 -14.55
N GLU A 384 -46.07 -11.78 -14.60
CA GLU A 384 -47.00 -11.53 -15.70
C GLU A 384 -46.41 -10.64 -16.80
N PHE A 385 -45.14 -10.22 -16.68
CA PHE A 385 -44.46 -9.45 -17.74
C PHE A 385 -44.63 -10.16 -19.09
N GLU A 386 -45.22 -9.45 -20.04
CA GLU A 386 -45.49 -9.97 -21.37
C GLU A 386 -44.18 -10.04 -22.14
N VAL A 387 -43.82 -11.24 -22.59
CA VAL A 387 -42.58 -11.44 -23.35
C VAL A 387 -42.91 -11.52 -24.81
N ILE A 388 -42.36 -10.58 -25.57
CA ILE A 388 -42.34 -10.63 -27.02
C ILE A 388 -41.03 -11.33 -27.43
N THR A 389 -41.14 -12.47 -28.08
CA THR A 389 -40.01 -13.21 -28.66
C THR A 389 -39.95 -12.99 -30.17
N PHE A 390 -38.75 -13.10 -30.73
CA PHE A 390 -38.52 -12.97 -32.18
C PHE A 390 -37.94 -14.28 -32.72
N HIS A 391 -38.34 -14.66 -33.93
CA HIS A 391 -37.89 -15.89 -34.59
C HIS A 391 -36.47 -15.76 -35.16
N ASP A 392 -36.04 -14.55 -35.51
CA ASP A 392 -34.68 -14.27 -35.97
C ASP A 392 -34.23 -12.84 -35.60
N ARG A 393 -32.95 -12.57 -35.87
CA ARG A 393 -32.34 -11.27 -35.63
C ARG A 393 -32.93 -10.13 -36.46
N LEU A 394 -33.35 -10.43 -37.69
CA LEU A 394 -33.85 -9.41 -38.61
C LEU A 394 -35.17 -8.83 -38.09
N ALA A 395 -36.09 -9.70 -37.66
CA ALA A 395 -37.36 -9.31 -37.06
C ALA A 395 -37.16 -8.47 -35.78
N ALA A 396 -36.22 -8.85 -34.93
CA ALA A 396 -35.90 -8.09 -33.72
C ALA A 396 -35.35 -6.69 -34.05
N ASN A 397 -34.46 -6.58 -35.06
CA ASN A 397 -33.89 -5.30 -35.48
C ASN A 397 -34.94 -4.38 -36.12
N VAL A 398 -35.88 -4.92 -36.91
CA VAL A 398 -36.98 -4.15 -37.51
C VAL A 398 -37.85 -3.56 -36.41
N ALA A 399 -38.28 -4.38 -35.44
CA ALA A 399 -39.08 -3.91 -34.30
C ALA A 399 -38.36 -2.84 -33.47
N LEU A 400 -37.05 -2.98 -33.26
CA LEU A 400 -36.25 -1.97 -32.57
C LEU A 400 -36.23 -0.63 -33.32
N ASN A 401 -36.08 -0.65 -34.66
CA ASN A 401 -36.04 0.57 -35.47
C ASN A 401 -37.41 1.24 -35.62
N GLU A 402 -38.49 0.47 -35.63
CA GLU A 402 -39.87 0.99 -35.66
C GLU A 402 -40.27 1.62 -34.32
N GLY A 403 -39.87 1.02 -33.19
CA GLY A 403 -40.13 1.55 -31.85
C GLY A 403 -39.30 2.78 -31.44
N VAL A 404 -38.19 3.08 -32.14
CA VAL A 404 -37.38 4.30 -31.93
C VAL A 404 -37.97 5.52 -32.67
N ASN A 405 -38.89 5.30 -33.62
CA ASN A 405 -39.55 6.34 -34.41
C ASN A 405 -41.00 6.65 -33.96
N GLN A 406 -41.42 6.11 -32.82
CA GLN A 406 -42.65 6.46 -32.10
C GLN A 406 -42.27 7.10 -30.76
#